data_AF-A0A2R4ZTR0-F1
#
_entry.id   AF-A0A2R4ZTR0-F1
#
_cell.length_a   1.000
_cell.length_b   1.000
_cell.length_c   1.000
_cell.angle_alpha   90.00
_cell.angle_beta   90.00
_cell.angle_gamma   90.00
#
_symmetry.space_group_name_H-M   'P 1'
#
loop_
_entity.id
_entity.type
_entity.pdbx_description
1 polymer ?
#
loop_
_entity_poly.entity_id
_entity_poly.type
_entity_poly.pdbx_seq_one_letter_code
_entity_poly.pdbx_strand_id
1 'polypeptide(L)'
;MASKELVRSTRDRVLTGLAGGIGAFLGIGSGVARLITILVFIVSIFLNLWFLILAIYLIVSAFIPREDDPEDVRARGFVIDIKRIVLSLLSLLFLGVGVLLIIYSLLLALFSIGIHVVSIAAPPLIITGIAGMILAILGLLFGLVASWVGIAISKRI
;
A
#
# COMPACT_ATOMS: atom_id res chain seq x y z
N MET A 1 -28.88 16.13 -19.19
CA MET A 1 -28.20 14.95 -18.59
C MET A 1 -28.12 15.19 -17.09
N ALA A 2 -28.79 14.38 -16.28
CA ALA A 2 -28.66 14.50 -14.82
C ALA A 2 -27.21 14.18 -14.45
N SER A 3 -26.50 15.12 -13.82
CA SER A 3 -25.16 14.88 -13.31
C SER A 3 -25.25 13.79 -12.25
N LYS A 4 -24.70 12.61 -12.54
CA LYS A 4 -24.49 11.59 -11.50
C LYS A 4 -23.54 12.20 -10.48
N GLU A 5 -23.99 12.40 -9.25
CA GLU A 5 -23.12 12.89 -8.20
C GLU A 5 -22.22 11.75 -7.72
N LEU A 6 -20.94 12.05 -7.49
CA LEU A 6 -20.03 11.11 -6.86
C LEU A 6 -20.36 11.09 -5.37
N VAL A 7 -20.97 9.99 -4.91
CA VAL A 7 -21.26 9.75 -3.50
C VAL A 7 -20.55 8.47 -3.04
N ARG A 8 -20.10 8.43 -1.80
CA ARG A 8 -19.54 7.20 -1.21
C ARG A 8 -20.67 6.22 -0.92
N SER A 9 -20.52 4.98 -1.41
CA SER A 9 -21.54 3.96 -1.17
C SER A 9 -21.50 3.46 0.28
N THR A 10 -22.66 3.39 0.91
CA THR A 10 -22.80 2.93 2.31
C THR A 10 -23.18 1.47 2.43
N ARG A 11 -23.76 0.90 1.36
CA ARG A 11 -24.07 -0.52 1.24
C ARG A 11 -22.86 -1.36 0.87
N ASP A 12 -21.89 -0.78 0.15
CA ASP A 12 -20.80 -1.54 -0.45
C ASP A 12 -19.41 -0.99 -0.03
N ARG A 13 -19.09 -1.16 1.26
CA ARG A 13 -17.94 -0.54 1.95
C ARG A 13 -16.89 -1.57 2.38
N VAL A 14 -15.65 -1.38 1.90
CA VAL A 14 -14.44 -2.12 2.36
C VAL A 14 -13.56 -1.25 3.27
N LEU A 15 -13.28 -0.01 2.85
CA LEU A 15 -12.56 1.00 3.64
C LEU A 15 -13.47 2.16 4.01
N THR A 16 -13.82 3.00 3.03
CA THR A 16 -14.64 4.21 3.26
C THR A 16 -15.89 4.29 2.39
N GLY A 17 -16.11 3.31 1.51
CA GLY A 17 -17.18 3.32 0.50
C GLY A 17 -16.83 4.09 -0.78
N LEU A 18 -15.63 4.69 -0.86
CA LEU A 18 -15.21 5.49 -2.01
C LEU A 18 -15.06 4.67 -3.30
N ALA A 19 -14.47 3.47 -3.25
CA ALA A 19 -14.31 2.64 -4.44
C ALA A 19 -15.66 2.18 -5.03
N GLY A 20 -16.64 1.88 -4.16
CA GLY A 20 -18.01 1.57 -4.57
C GLY A 20 -18.71 2.78 -5.20
N GLY A 21 -18.52 3.96 -4.61
CA GLY A 21 -19.00 5.24 -5.14
C GLY A 21 -18.45 5.60 -6.51
N ILE A 22 -17.12 5.46 -6.70
CA ILE A 22 -16.44 5.64 -7.99
C ILE A 22 -17.00 4.66 -9.03
N GLY A 23 -17.25 3.40 -8.65
CA GLY A 23 -17.85 2.41 -9.53
C GLY A 23 -19.25 2.83 -10.01
N ALA A 24 -20.13 3.21 -9.08
CA ALA A 24 -21.49 3.66 -9.39
C ALA A 24 -21.51 4.93 -10.26
N PHE A 25 -20.60 5.87 -10.01
CA PHE A 25 -20.42 7.08 -10.80
C PHE A 25 -20.00 6.77 -12.24
N LEU A 26 -18.98 5.91 -12.43
CA LEU A 26 -18.48 5.50 -13.75
C LEU A 26 -19.37 4.46 -14.46
N GLY A 27 -20.42 3.96 -13.80
CA GLY A 27 -21.30 2.93 -14.36
C GLY A 27 -20.66 1.53 -14.43
N ILE A 28 -19.55 1.31 -13.74
CA ILE A 28 -18.87 0.01 -13.65
C ILE A 28 -19.31 -0.73 -12.37
N GLY A 29 -19.41 -2.05 -12.43
CA GLY A 29 -19.75 -2.87 -11.26
C GLY A 29 -18.76 -2.62 -10.11
N SER A 30 -19.25 -2.60 -8.88
CA SER A 30 -18.44 -2.30 -7.68
C SER A 30 -17.29 -3.29 -7.45
N GLY A 31 -17.41 -4.52 -7.94
CA GLY A 31 -16.32 -5.49 -7.97
C GLY A 31 -15.17 -5.07 -8.89
N VAL A 32 -15.47 -4.55 -10.08
CA VAL A 32 -14.45 -4.08 -11.04
C VAL A 32 -13.75 -2.84 -10.51
N ALA A 33 -14.50 -1.87 -9.97
CA ALA A 33 -13.90 -0.68 -9.36
C ALA A 33 -12.96 -1.02 -8.20
N ARG A 34 -13.29 -2.04 -7.40
CA ARG A 34 -12.43 -2.56 -6.33
C ARG A 34 -11.17 -3.21 -6.87
N LEU A 35 -11.29 -4.04 -7.90
CA LEU A 35 -10.13 -4.69 -8.51
C LEU A 35 -9.14 -3.65 -9.05
N ILE A 36 -9.65 -2.60 -9.71
CA ILE A 36 -8.82 -1.48 -10.18
C ILE A 36 -8.16 -0.76 -9.00
N THR A 37 -8.92 -0.47 -7.94
CA THR A 37 -8.38 0.22 -6.74
C THR A 37 -7.27 -0.61 -6.08
N ILE A 38 -7.46 -1.92 -5.94
CA ILE A 38 -6.45 -2.85 -5.41
C ILE A 38 -5.24 -2.88 -6.34
N LEU A 39 -5.44 -2.96 -7.66
CA LEU A 39 -4.36 -2.97 -8.62
C LEU A 39 -3.51 -1.69 -8.56
N VAL A 40 -4.16 -0.52 -8.50
CA VAL A 40 -3.48 0.77 -8.30
C VAL A 40 -2.67 0.76 -7.00
N PHE A 41 -3.25 0.22 -5.91
CA PHE A 41 -2.55 0.09 -4.64
C PHE A 41 -1.31 -0.81 -4.75
N ILE A 42 -1.44 -1.99 -5.36
CA ILE A 42 -0.34 -2.93 -5.59
C ILE A 42 0.76 -2.27 -6.43
N VAL A 43 0.41 -1.65 -7.57
CA VAL A 43 1.39 -0.97 -8.43
C VAL A 43 2.08 0.17 -7.67
N SER A 44 1.33 0.93 -6.87
CA SER A 44 1.90 2.00 -6.07
C SER A 44 2.88 1.50 -5.00
N ILE A 45 2.74 0.25 -4.52
CA ILE A 45 3.72 -0.36 -3.61
C ILE A 45 5.05 -0.51 -4.36
N PHE A 46 5.04 -1.09 -5.55
CA PHE A 46 6.26 -1.24 -6.38
C PHE A 46 6.92 0.10 -6.74
N LEU A 47 6.13 1.18 -6.86
CA LEU A 47 6.64 2.52 -7.16
C LEU A 47 7.02 3.35 -5.91
N ASN A 48 6.93 2.79 -4.70
CA ASN A 48 7.08 3.53 -3.42
C ASN A 48 6.08 4.70 -3.23
N LEU A 49 4.99 4.74 -3.99
CA LEU A 49 3.96 5.80 -3.93
C LEU A 49 2.73 5.40 -3.14
N TRP A 50 2.66 4.17 -2.66
CA TRP A 50 1.50 3.60 -1.99
C TRP A 50 1.02 4.38 -0.77
N PHE A 51 1.95 4.98 -0.02
CA PHE A 51 1.63 5.86 1.09
C PHE A 51 0.89 7.12 0.63
N LEU A 52 1.42 7.77 -0.42
CA LEU A 52 0.81 8.93 -1.04
C LEU A 52 -0.57 8.59 -1.61
N ILE A 53 -0.68 7.47 -2.32
CA ILE A 53 -1.95 7.00 -2.90
C ILE A 53 -2.99 6.71 -1.81
N LEU A 54 -2.59 6.09 -0.69
CA LEU A 54 -3.52 5.90 0.42
C LEU A 54 -3.96 7.23 1.04
N ALA A 55 -3.02 8.15 1.27
CA ALA A 55 -3.33 9.46 1.83
C ALA A 55 -4.31 10.23 0.94
N ILE A 56 -4.08 10.23 -0.38
CA ILE A 56 -5.00 10.81 -1.37
C ILE A 56 -6.37 10.13 -1.29
N TYR A 57 -6.42 8.80 -1.24
CA TYR A 57 -7.68 8.05 -1.13
C TYR A 57 -8.48 8.45 0.12
N LEU A 58 -7.82 8.58 1.27
CA LEU A 58 -8.46 8.97 2.53
C LEU A 58 -8.92 10.44 2.52
N ILE A 59 -8.11 11.35 1.98
CA ILE A 59 -8.44 12.77 1.85
C ILE A 59 -9.64 12.94 0.92
N VAL A 60 -9.59 12.37 -0.29
CA VAL A 60 -10.70 12.42 -1.26
C VAL A 60 -11.96 11.80 -0.66
N SER A 61 -11.81 10.70 0.07
CA SER A 61 -12.92 10.09 0.77
C SER A 61 -13.49 10.97 1.90
N ALA A 62 -12.72 11.88 2.50
CA ALA A 62 -13.23 12.78 3.52
C ALA A 62 -14.07 13.91 2.89
N PHE A 63 -13.72 14.34 1.67
CA PHE A 63 -14.43 15.41 0.97
C PHE A 63 -15.70 14.97 0.26
N ILE A 64 -15.80 13.70 -0.15
CA ILE A 64 -16.97 13.19 -0.88
C ILE A 64 -18.10 12.84 0.11
N PRO A 65 -19.35 13.28 -0.11
CA PRO A 65 -20.48 12.95 0.77
C PRO A 65 -20.86 11.46 0.69
N ARG A 66 -21.64 10.97 1.66
CA ARG A 66 -22.16 9.60 1.65
C ARG A 66 -23.55 9.55 1.00
N GLU A 67 -23.88 8.38 0.45
CA GLU A 67 -25.15 8.11 -0.24
C GLU A 67 -26.38 8.20 0.68
N ASP A 68 -26.22 8.04 1.99
CA ASP A 68 -27.28 8.00 2.99
C ASP A 68 -27.51 9.32 3.74
N ASP A 69 -27.17 10.48 3.14
CA ASP A 69 -27.05 11.73 3.90
C ASP A 69 -27.97 12.91 3.48
N PRO A 70 -29.01 13.23 4.29
CA PRO A 70 -29.74 14.50 4.21
C PRO A 70 -29.29 15.59 5.21
N GLU A 71 -28.36 15.33 6.14
CA GLU A 71 -28.04 16.21 7.30
C GLU A 71 -26.55 16.22 7.80
N ASP A 72 -25.54 15.74 7.05
CA ASP A 72 -24.12 15.52 7.50
C ASP A 72 -23.39 16.75 8.08
N VAL A 73 -24.00 17.92 8.06
CA VAL A 73 -23.35 19.21 8.33
C VAL A 73 -23.21 19.53 9.84
N ARG A 74 -23.87 18.86 10.80
CA ARG A 74 -23.89 19.40 12.20
C ARG A 74 -23.54 18.53 13.42
N ALA A 75 -23.64 17.19 13.41
CA ALA A 75 -23.71 16.48 14.71
C ALA A 75 -22.51 15.63 15.14
N ARG A 76 -21.55 15.32 14.28
CA ARG A 76 -20.33 14.61 14.74
C ARG A 76 -19.12 15.29 14.16
N GLY A 77 -18.58 16.21 14.95
CA GLY A 77 -17.22 16.68 14.77
C GLY A 77 -16.35 15.46 14.49
N PHE A 78 -15.84 15.39 13.26
CA PHE A 78 -14.83 14.43 12.89
C PHE A 78 -13.60 14.84 13.69
N VAL A 79 -13.54 14.39 14.95
CA VAL A 79 -12.39 14.59 15.82
C VAL A 79 -11.32 13.69 15.25
N ILE A 80 -10.61 14.21 14.25
CA ILE A 80 -9.43 13.58 13.71
C ILE A 80 -8.44 13.54 14.86
N ASP A 81 -8.28 12.36 15.45
CA ASP A 81 -7.14 12.14 16.31
C ASP A 81 -5.90 12.08 15.41
N ILE A 82 -5.23 13.24 15.31
CA ILE A 82 -4.02 13.42 14.50
C ILE A 82 -2.97 12.39 14.90
N LYS A 83 -2.90 12.01 16.19
CA LYS A 83 -1.95 10.97 16.64
C LYS A 83 -2.28 9.64 16.01
N ARG A 84 -3.57 9.29 15.93
CA ARG A 84 -4.03 8.03 15.31
C ARG A 84 -3.74 7.99 13.82
N ILE A 85 -3.93 9.09 13.11
CA ILE A 85 -3.56 9.21 11.70
C ILE A 85 -2.05 9.10 11.52
N VAL A 86 -1.25 9.83 12.30
CA VAL A 86 0.20 9.79 12.18
C VAL A 86 0.74 8.39 12.48
N LEU A 87 0.22 7.70 13.50
CA LEU A 87 0.62 6.33 13.83
C LEU A 87 0.19 5.33 12.76
N SER A 88 -1.01 5.46 12.18
CA SER A 88 -1.45 4.58 11.09
C SER A 88 -0.61 4.77 9.84
N LEU A 89 -0.31 6.01 9.51
CA LEU A 89 0.56 6.38 8.41
C LEU A 89 2.00 5.85 8.62
N LEU A 90 2.55 6.00 9.82
CA LEU A 90 3.90 5.51 10.14
C LEU A 90 3.96 3.98 10.13
N SER A 91 2.99 3.32 10.75
CA SER A 91 2.86 1.86 10.77
C SER A 91 2.82 1.32 9.35
N LEU A 92 1.99 1.95 8.53
CA LEU A 92 1.86 1.63 7.13
C LEU A 92 3.23 1.81 6.45
N LEU A 93 3.81 3.00 6.44
CA LEU A 93 5.12 3.27 5.82
C LEU A 93 6.17 2.19 6.12
N PHE A 94 6.36 1.85 7.40
CA PHE A 94 7.31 0.82 7.83
C PHE A 94 6.95 -0.59 7.30
N LEU A 95 5.67 -0.96 7.31
CA LEU A 95 5.20 -2.23 6.78
C LEU A 95 5.51 -2.35 5.29
N GLY A 96 5.17 -1.36 4.48
CA GLY A 96 5.37 -1.47 3.03
C GLY A 96 6.82 -1.34 2.62
N VAL A 97 7.61 -0.47 3.27
CA VAL A 97 9.08 -0.43 3.07
C VAL A 97 9.70 -1.78 3.43
N GLY A 98 9.28 -2.37 4.56
CA GLY A 98 9.75 -3.69 4.99
C GLY A 98 9.43 -4.80 4.00
N VAL A 99 8.18 -4.88 3.54
CA VAL A 99 7.74 -5.87 2.52
C VAL A 99 8.48 -5.67 1.20
N LEU A 100 8.67 -4.44 0.73
CA LEU A 100 9.41 -4.14 -0.49
C LEU A 100 10.88 -4.57 -0.39
N LEU A 101 11.54 -4.25 0.73
CA LEU A 101 12.91 -4.69 0.99
C LEU A 101 13.01 -6.21 0.97
N ILE A 102 12.05 -6.92 1.56
CA ILE A 102 12.01 -8.39 1.53
C ILE A 102 11.92 -8.89 0.08
N ILE A 103 10.97 -8.37 -0.71
CA ILE A 103 10.78 -8.77 -2.12
C ILE A 103 12.06 -8.51 -2.93
N TYR A 104 12.62 -7.31 -2.83
CA TYR A 104 13.84 -6.95 -3.56
C TYR A 104 15.02 -7.84 -3.17
N SER A 105 15.14 -8.14 -1.88
CA SER A 105 16.21 -9.00 -1.36
C SER A 105 16.05 -10.45 -1.80
N LEU A 106 14.83 -10.98 -1.89
CA LEU A 106 14.58 -12.31 -2.45
C LEU A 106 14.97 -12.38 -3.93
N LEU A 107 14.62 -11.37 -4.72
CA LEU A 107 15.01 -11.29 -6.13
C LEU A 107 16.52 -11.19 -6.29
N LEU A 108 17.19 -10.38 -5.46
CA LEU A 108 18.64 -10.24 -5.44
C LEU A 108 19.33 -11.56 -5.05
N ALA A 109 18.79 -12.30 -4.08
CA ALA A 109 19.29 -13.62 -3.70
C ALA A 109 19.21 -14.61 -4.87
N LEU A 110 18.06 -14.66 -5.57
CA LEU A 110 17.89 -15.51 -6.77
C LEU A 110 18.88 -15.13 -7.87
N PHE A 111 19.06 -13.84 -8.13
CA PHE A 111 20.04 -13.36 -9.12
C PHE A 111 21.47 -13.73 -8.72
N SER A 112 21.83 -13.57 -7.45
CA SER A 112 23.14 -13.95 -6.91
C SER A 112 23.43 -15.44 -7.08
N ILE A 113 22.44 -16.32 -6.85
CA ILE A 113 22.56 -17.76 -7.13
C ILE A 113 22.88 -17.99 -8.62
N GLY A 114 22.21 -17.29 -9.52
CA GLY A 114 22.50 -17.34 -10.95
C GLY A 114 23.94 -16.94 -11.27
N ILE A 115 24.46 -15.88 -10.66
CA ILE A 115 25.86 -15.45 -10.82
C ILE A 115 26.83 -16.52 -10.33
N HIS A 116 26.53 -17.21 -9.23
CA HIS A 116 27.36 -18.32 -8.76
C HIS A 116 27.43 -19.47 -9.77
N VAL A 117 26.33 -19.80 -10.45
CA VAL A 117 26.34 -20.81 -11.52
C VAL A 117 27.22 -20.36 -12.70
N VAL A 118 27.08 -19.12 -13.15
CA VAL A 118 27.88 -18.56 -14.26
C VAL A 118 29.37 -18.49 -13.89
N SER A 119 29.67 -18.29 -12.61
CA SER A 119 31.04 -18.18 -12.12
C SER A 119 31.89 -19.45 -12.33
N ILE A 120 31.27 -20.61 -12.58
CA ILE A 120 31.97 -21.83 -12.98
C ILE A 120 32.73 -21.62 -14.30
N ALA A 121 32.15 -20.88 -15.25
CA ALA A 121 32.78 -20.54 -16.52
C ALA A 121 33.58 -19.23 -16.46
N ALA A 122 33.24 -18.33 -15.52
CA ALA A 122 33.90 -17.03 -15.34
C ALA A 122 34.25 -16.80 -13.85
N PRO A 123 35.36 -17.37 -13.34
CA PRO A 123 35.69 -17.38 -11.91
C PRO A 123 35.70 -16.01 -11.20
N PRO A 124 36.09 -14.88 -11.84
CA PRO A 124 36.05 -13.57 -11.19
C PRO A 124 34.64 -13.16 -10.70
N LEU A 125 33.57 -13.72 -11.29
CA LEU A 125 32.19 -13.41 -10.90
C LEU A 125 31.79 -13.98 -9.53
N ILE A 126 32.58 -14.90 -8.94
CA ILE A 126 32.31 -15.44 -7.59
C ILE A 126 32.17 -14.31 -6.58
N ILE A 127 33.02 -13.29 -6.65
CA ILE A 127 33.02 -12.16 -5.71
C ILE A 127 31.70 -11.39 -5.81
N THR A 128 31.22 -11.13 -7.04
CA THR A 128 29.94 -10.46 -7.29
C THR A 128 28.76 -11.29 -6.76
N GLY A 129 28.79 -12.61 -6.95
CA GLY A 129 27.81 -13.52 -6.39
C GLY A 129 27.75 -13.42 -4.86
N ILE A 130 28.90 -13.54 -4.18
CA ILE A 130 29.01 -13.44 -2.72
C ILE A 130 28.51 -12.09 -2.22
N ALA A 131 28.95 -10.99 -2.83
CA ALA A 131 28.53 -9.64 -2.46
C ALA A 131 27.00 -9.47 -2.60
N GLY A 132 26.43 -9.95 -3.70
CA GLY A 132 24.98 -9.96 -3.91
C GLY A 132 24.23 -10.77 -2.86
N MET A 133 24.77 -11.93 -2.46
CA MET A 133 24.17 -12.78 -1.43
C MET A 133 24.18 -12.10 -0.05
N ILE A 134 25.32 -11.48 0.32
CA ILE A 134 25.44 -10.72 1.58
C ILE A 134 24.42 -9.58 1.62
N LEU A 135 24.34 -8.79 0.54
CA LEU A 135 23.39 -7.69 0.44
C LEU A 135 21.94 -8.17 0.53
N ALA A 136 21.61 -9.30 -0.10
CA ALA A 136 20.29 -9.89 -0.01
C ALA A 136 19.95 -10.33 1.42
N ILE A 137 20.87 -10.97 2.14
CA ILE A 137 20.66 -11.38 3.53
C ILE A 137 20.44 -10.15 4.42
N LEU A 138 21.28 -9.12 4.28
CA LEU A 138 21.12 -7.88 5.05
C LEU A 138 19.78 -7.22 4.74
N GLY A 139 19.40 -7.12 3.46
CA GLY A 139 18.12 -6.55 3.05
C GLY A 139 16.91 -7.32 3.58
N LEU A 140 16.97 -8.66 3.65
CA LEU A 140 15.94 -9.48 4.29
C LEU A 140 15.83 -9.17 5.79
N LEU A 141 16.96 -9.09 6.49
CA LEU A 141 16.97 -8.77 7.93
C LEU A 141 16.38 -7.38 8.18
N PHE A 142 16.83 -6.36 7.46
CA PHE A 142 16.28 -5.00 7.58
C PHE A 142 14.80 -4.94 7.20
N GLY A 143 14.39 -5.65 6.14
CA GLY A 143 13.00 -5.71 5.71
C GLY A 143 12.09 -6.37 6.75
N LEU A 144 12.55 -7.44 7.40
CA LEU A 144 11.83 -8.09 8.51
C LEU A 144 11.73 -7.17 9.73
N VAL A 145 12.82 -6.49 10.10
CA VAL A 145 12.82 -5.53 11.21
C VAL A 145 11.87 -4.37 10.93
N ALA A 146 11.93 -3.78 9.74
CA ALA A 146 11.03 -2.69 9.34
C ALA A 146 9.55 -3.13 9.35
N SER A 147 9.26 -4.33 8.82
CA SER A 147 7.91 -4.89 8.85
C SER A 147 7.42 -5.13 10.28
N TRP A 148 8.30 -5.64 11.16
CA TRP A 148 8.00 -5.85 12.57
C TRP A 148 7.73 -4.53 13.30
N VAL A 149 8.52 -3.48 13.04
CA VAL A 149 8.28 -2.13 13.57
C VAL A 149 6.92 -1.62 13.12
N GLY A 150 6.58 -1.77 11.83
CA GLY A 150 5.26 -1.40 11.30
C GLY A 150 4.11 -2.08 12.03
N ILE A 151 4.22 -3.39 12.26
CA ILE A 151 3.23 -4.18 13.03
C ILE A 151 3.20 -3.77 14.51
N ALA A 152 4.35 -3.48 15.12
CA ALA A 152 4.40 -3.05 16.51
C ALA A 152 3.72 -1.69 16.72
N ILE A 153 3.84 -0.78 15.75
CA ILE A 153 3.14 0.52 15.75
C ILE A 153 1.64 0.30 15.53
N SER A 154 1.24 -0.61 14.62
CA SER A 154 -0.19 -0.84 14.34
C SER A 154 -0.97 -1.32 15.56
N LYS A 155 -0.33 -2.11 16.43
CA LYS A 155 -0.91 -2.57 17.70
C LYS A 155 -1.20 -1.46 18.72
N ARG A 156 -0.68 -0.24 18.51
CA ARG A 156 -0.87 0.93 19.39
C ARG A 156 -1.98 1.87 18.92
N ILE A 157 -2.63 1.56 17.80
CA ILE A 157 -3.67 2.37 17.14
C ILE A 157 -5.03 1.89 17.61
#